data_AF-A0AA38C1I9-F1
#
_entry.id   AF-A0AA38C1I9-F1
#
_cell.length_a   1.000
_cell.length_b   1.000
_cell.length_c   1.000
_cell.angle_alpha   90.00
_cell.angle_beta   90.00
_cell.angle_gamma   90.00
#
_symmetry.space_group_name_H-M   'P 1'
#
loop_
_entity.id
_entity.type
_entity.pdbx_description
1 polymer ?
#
loop_
_entity_poly.entity_id
_entity_poly.type
_entity_poly.pdbx_seq_one_letter_code
_entity_poly.pdbx_strand_id
1 'polypeptide(L)'
;SPLLHLLVTATFDVRKEVAYVLGNLCVVTIEKTGESIPILEHLTELVDRGCLPGFINLVKSPDIEVAKMGLQFLELVMRALPNGQGPRLVETEDGIAAMELFQFHENEELRGMANGLVDKYFGESYGIEEE
;
A
#
# COMPACT_ATOMS: atom_id res chain seq x y z
N SER A 1 -16.16 -1.33 -9.21
CA SER A 1 -15.74 -2.72 -9.46
C SER A 1 -16.27 -3.62 -8.35
N PRO A 2 -16.85 -4.80 -8.63
CA PRO A 2 -17.31 -5.75 -7.61
C PRO A 2 -16.21 -6.14 -6.61
N LEU A 3 -14.96 -6.24 -7.06
CA LEU A 3 -13.81 -6.54 -6.21
C LEU A 3 -13.57 -5.44 -5.18
N LEU A 4 -13.64 -4.16 -5.57
CA LEU A 4 -13.48 -3.04 -4.64
C LEU A 4 -14.58 -3.00 -3.58
N HIS A 5 -15.81 -3.36 -3.95
CA HIS A 5 -16.89 -3.48 -2.99
C HIS A 5 -16.58 -4.58 -1.96
N LEU A 6 -16.18 -5.77 -2.42
CA LEU A 6 -15.82 -6.90 -1.56
C LEU A 6 -14.63 -6.59 -0.65
N LEU A 7 -13.65 -5.81 -1.11
CA LEU A 7 -12.50 -5.38 -0.30
C LEU A 7 -12.93 -4.64 0.98
N VAL A 8 -14.09 -3.96 0.95
CA VAL A 8 -14.62 -3.22 2.10
C VAL A 8 -15.63 -4.05 2.88
N THR A 9 -16.56 -4.72 2.18
CA THR A 9 -17.77 -5.29 2.80
C THR A 9 -17.72 -6.78 3.10
N ALA A 10 -16.78 -7.53 2.52
CA ALA A 10 -16.74 -8.98 2.67
C ALA A 10 -16.14 -9.41 4.02
N THR A 11 -16.26 -10.71 4.30
CA THR A 11 -15.56 -11.33 5.45
C THR A 11 -14.05 -11.21 5.28
N PHE A 12 -13.31 -11.32 6.38
CA PHE A 12 -11.86 -11.16 6.39
C PHE A 12 -11.15 -12.05 5.36
N ASP A 13 -11.49 -13.33 5.31
CA ASP A 13 -10.88 -14.28 4.37
C ASP A 13 -11.10 -13.86 2.91
N VAL A 14 -12.30 -13.38 2.57
CA VAL A 14 -12.60 -12.90 1.21
C VAL A 14 -11.85 -11.60 0.91
N ARG A 15 -11.76 -10.68 1.87
CA ARG A 15 -11.01 -9.43 1.70
C ARG A 15 -9.53 -9.68 1.40
N LYS A 16 -8.92 -10.65 2.08
CA LYS A 16 -7.54 -11.07 1.83
C LYS A 16 -7.33 -11.52 0.39
N GLU A 17 -8.16 -12.43 -0.10
CA GLU A 17 -8.06 -12.94 -1.48
C GLU A 17 -8.30 -11.84 -2.51
N VAL A 18 -9.28 -10.97 -2.26
CA VAL A 18 -9.56 -9.82 -3.12
C VAL A 18 -8.38 -8.85 -3.17
N ALA A 19 -7.76 -8.57 -2.03
CA ALA A 19 -6.58 -7.70 -1.97
C ALA A 19 -5.40 -8.29 -2.74
N TYR A 20 -5.17 -9.60 -2.60
CA TYR A 20 -4.14 -10.31 -3.35
C TYR A 20 -4.36 -10.21 -4.86
N VAL A 21 -5.60 -10.45 -5.32
CA VAL A 21 -5.96 -10.33 -6.75
C VAL A 21 -5.76 -8.90 -7.26
N LEU A 22 -6.19 -7.89 -6.49
CA LEU A 22 -6.06 -6.48 -6.88
C LEU A 22 -4.59 -6.02 -6.91
N GLY A 23 -3.78 -6.44 -5.94
CA GLY A 23 -2.34 -6.17 -5.93
C GLY A 23 -1.64 -6.77 -7.13
N ASN A 24 -1.92 -8.04 -7.44
CA ASN A 24 -1.36 -8.73 -8.61
C ASN A 24 -1.79 -8.11 -9.93
N LEU A 25 -3.00 -7.56 -10.02
CA LEU A 25 -3.45 -6.86 -11.22
C LEU A 25 -2.60 -5.61 -11.52
N CYS A 26 -1.97 -5.02 -10.50
CA CYS A 26 -1.16 -3.81 -10.63
C CYS A 26 0.30 -4.07 -10.99
N VAL A 27 0.75 -5.33 -11.06
CA VAL A 27 2.18 -5.64 -11.24
C VAL A 27 2.41 -6.74 -12.26
N VAL A 28 3.56 -6.65 -12.93
CA VAL A 28 4.17 -7.77 -13.66
C VAL A 28 5.42 -8.19 -12.90
N THR A 29 5.50 -9.47 -12.54
CA THR A 29 6.70 -10.02 -11.91
C THR A 29 7.65 -10.56 -12.98
N ILE A 30 8.89 -10.09 -12.99
CA ILE A 30 9.93 -10.64 -13.85
C ILE A 30 10.44 -11.93 -13.21
N GLU A 31 10.09 -13.09 -13.78
CA GLU A 31 10.44 -14.41 -13.22
C GLU A 31 11.94 -14.59 -12.91
N LYS A 32 12.81 -13.97 -13.70
CA LYS A 32 14.27 -14.10 -13.57
C LYS A 32 14.86 -13.31 -12.40
N THR A 33 14.25 -12.18 -12.04
CA THR A 33 14.79 -11.27 -11.01
C THR A 33 13.89 -11.20 -9.78
N GLY A 34 12.65 -11.66 -9.87
CA GLY A 34 11.61 -11.46 -8.85
C GLY A 34 11.13 -10.01 -8.76
N GLU A 35 11.59 -9.13 -9.65
CA GLU A 35 11.24 -7.71 -9.62
C GLU A 35 9.78 -7.49 -10.02
N SER A 36 9.04 -6.72 -9.23
CA SER A 36 7.65 -6.34 -9.51
C SER A 36 7.61 -4.97 -10.20
N ILE A 37 7.27 -4.98 -11.49
CA ILE A 37 7.10 -3.77 -12.30
C ILE A 37 5.64 -3.32 -12.23
N PRO A 38 5.36 -2.06 -11.87
CA PRO A 38 3.98 -1.55 -11.84
C PRO A 38 3.38 -1.45 -13.25
N ILE A 39 2.13 -1.88 -13.40
CA ILE A 39 1.26 -1.59 -14.54
C ILE A 39 0.52 -0.29 -14.20
N LEU A 40 1.09 0.86 -14.59
CA LEU A 40 0.61 2.18 -14.16
C LEU A 40 -0.87 2.44 -14.49
N GLU A 41 -1.35 1.98 -15.66
CA GLU A 41 -2.75 2.13 -16.06
C GLU A 41 -3.69 1.45 -15.06
N HIS A 42 -3.39 0.20 -14.68
CA HIS A 42 -4.21 -0.56 -13.73
C HIS A 42 -4.16 0.05 -12.32
N LEU A 43 -2.95 0.44 -11.87
CA LEU A 43 -2.78 1.03 -10.56
C LEU A 43 -3.54 2.36 -10.43
N THR A 44 -3.42 3.23 -11.44
CA THR A 44 -4.10 4.53 -11.47
C THR A 44 -5.61 4.32 -11.42
N GLU A 45 -6.15 3.44 -12.27
CA GLU A 45 -7.59 3.14 -12.32
C GLU A 45 -8.12 2.57 -10.99
N LEU A 46 -7.35 1.73 -10.29
CA LEU A 46 -7.77 1.19 -9.01
C LEU A 46 -7.74 2.24 -7.89
N VAL A 47 -6.70 3.07 -7.86
CA VAL A 47 -6.56 4.16 -6.88
C VAL A 47 -7.66 5.20 -7.07
N ASP A 48 -7.93 5.62 -8.31
CA ASP A 48 -9.00 6.58 -8.65
C ASP A 48 -10.40 6.06 -8.25
N ARG A 49 -10.58 4.74 -8.17
CA ARG A 49 -11.81 4.09 -7.71
C ARG A 49 -11.87 3.87 -6.20
N GLY A 50 -10.91 4.39 -5.43
CA GLY A 50 -10.92 4.38 -3.97
C GLY A 50 -10.54 3.03 -3.36
N CYS A 51 -9.55 2.31 -3.92
CA CYS A 51 -9.06 1.07 -3.31
C CYS A 51 -8.23 1.31 -2.03
N LEU A 52 -7.63 2.49 -1.91
CA LEU A 52 -6.59 2.78 -0.92
C LEU A 52 -7.06 2.61 0.54
N PRO A 53 -8.26 3.08 0.95
CA PRO A 53 -8.76 2.84 2.31
C PRO A 53 -8.89 1.35 2.65
N GLY A 54 -9.21 0.52 1.66
CA GLY A 54 -9.28 -0.93 1.81
C GLY A 54 -7.92 -1.52 2.18
N PHE A 55 -6.86 -1.15 1.45
CA PHE A 55 -5.49 -1.60 1.73
C PHE A 55 -4.93 -1.04 3.04
N ILE A 56 -5.25 0.21 3.38
CA ILE A 56 -4.87 0.80 4.67
C ILE A 56 -5.51 0.04 5.85
N ASN A 57 -6.75 -0.43 5.69
CA ASN A 57 -7.37 -1.30 6.69
C ASN A 57 -6.68 -2.65 6.82
N LEU A 58 -6.07 -3.18 5.76
CA LEU A 58 -5.27 -4.41 5.82
C LEU A 58 -3.97 -4.20 6.57
N VAL A 59 -3.33 -3.03 6.44
CA VAL A 59 -2.13 -2.67 7.23
C VAL A 59 -2.42 -2.79 8.73
N LYS A 60 -3.63 -2.46 9.17
CA LYS A 60 -4.05 -2.53 10.59
C LYS A 60 -4.45 -3.94 11.05
N SER A 61 -4.30 -4.95 10.18
CA SER A 61 -4.67 -6.33 10.48
C SER A 61 -3.73 -6.95 11.53
N PRO A 62 -4.24 -7.77 12.47
CA PRO A 62 -3.39 -8.55 13.36
C PRO A 62 -2.69 -9.73 12.64
N ASP A 63 -3.15 -10.11 11.45
CA ASP A 63 -2.48 -11.10 10.60
C ASP A 63 -1.27 -10.44 9.90
N ILE A 64 -0.08 -10.97 10.21
CA ILE A 64 1.21 -10.46 9.73
C ILE A 64 1.29 -10.44 8.21
N GLU A 65 0.81 -11.48 7.54
CA GLU A 65 0.88 -11.58 6.07
C GLU A 65 -0.07 -10.59 5.41
N VAL A 66 -1.24 -10.36 6.01
CA VAL A 66 -2.19 -9.36 5.52
C VAL A 66 -1.69 -7.94 5.75
N ALA A 67 -1.09 -7.66 6.91
CA ALA A 67 -0.48 -6.36 7.19
C ALA A 67 0.68 -6.08 6.23
N LYS A 68 1.54 -7.08 5.99
CA LYS A 68 2.63 -7.02 5.02
C LYS A 68 2.13 -6.72 3.61
N MET A 69 1.09 -7.41 3.16
CA MET A 69 0.46 -7.15 1.86
C MET A 69 -0.08 -5.73 1.74
N GLY A 70 -0.70 -5.21 2.80
CA GLY A 70 -1.12 -3.80 2.88
C GLY A 70 0.06 -2.85 2.69
N LEU A 71 1.14 -3.04 3.45
CA LEU A 71 2.36 -2.21 3.37
C LEU A 71 3.00 -2.27 1.97
N GLN A 72 3.04 -3.44 1.35
CA GLN A 72 3.55 -3.62 -0.02
C GLN A 72 2.72 -2.85 -1.05
N PHE A 73 1.39 -2.84 -0.90
CA PHE A 73 0.53 -2.06 -1.79
C PHE A 73 0.72 -0.56 -1.59
N LEU A 74 0.88 -0.08 -0.35
CA LEU A 74 1.20 1.33 -0.11
C LEU A 74 2.55 1.72 -0.72
N GLU A 75 3.58 0.88 -0.59
CA GLU A 75 4.87 1.08 -1.26
C GLU A 75 4.71 1.23 -2.77
N LEU A 76 3.93 0.33 -3.39
CA LEU A 76 3.67 0.35 -4.82
C LEU A 76 3.01 1.66 -5.26
N VAL A 77 1.97 2.10 -4.56
CA VAL A 77 1.27 3.38 -4.81
C VAL A 77 2.26 4.55 -4.72
N MET A 78 3.05 4.61 -3.65
CA MET A 78 3.99 5.70 -3.40
C MET A 78 5.12 5.76 -4.43
N ARG A 79 5.64 4.60 -4.85
CA ARG A 79 6.74 4.52 -5.82
C ARG A 79 6.30 4.75 -7.26
N ALA A 80 5.11 4.27 -7.63
CA ALA A 80 4.71 4.17 -9.02
C ALA A 80 3.94 5.40 -9.51
N LEU A 81 3.16 6.08 -8.66
CA LEU A 81 2.38 7.23 -9.11
C LEU A 81 3.29 8.46 -9.31
N PRO A 82 3.17 9.17 -10.45
CA PRO A 82 4.08 10.24 -10.83
C PRO A 82 3.92 11.50 -9.97
N ASN A 83 4.90 12.39 -10.03
CA ASN A 83 4.85 13.74 -9.45
C ASN A 83 4.50 13.76 -7.95
N GLY A 84 4.92 12.74 -7.20
CA GLY A 84 4.63 12.61 -5.76
C GLY A 84 3.14 12.42 -5.44
N GLN A 85 2.31 12.04 -6.41
CA GLN A 85 0.87 11.80 -6.17
C GLN A 85 0.66 10.65 -5.19
N GLY A 86 1.47 9.60 -5.28
CA GLY A 86 1.35 8.42 -4.42
C GLY A 86 1.45 8.75 -2.92
N PRO A 87 2.55 9.36 -2.44
CA PRO A 87 2.67 9.78 -1.04
C PRO A 87 1.54 10.70 -0.58
N ARG A 88 1.14 11.69 -1.37
CA ARG A 88 0.02 12.60 -1.02
C ARG A 88 -1.31 11.88 -0.84
N LEU A 89 -1.61 10.90 -1.69
CA LEU A 89 -2.82 10.09 -1.57
C LEU A 89 -2.78 9.19 -0.34
N VAL A 90 -1.63 8.57 -0.06
CA VAL A 90 -1.43 7.77 1.16
C VAL A 90 -1.57 8.61 2.42
N GLU A 91 -1.03 9.83 2.44
CA GLU A 91 -1.23 10.78 3.54
C GLU A 91 -2.71 11.14 3.71
N THR A 92 -3.39 11.50 2.62
CA THR A 92 -4.80 11.94 2.65
C THR A 92 -5.75 10.87 3.20
N GLU A 93 -5.42 9.59 3.02
CA GLU A 93 -6.25 8.45 3.46
C GLU A 93 -5.79 7.84 4.81
N ASP A 94 -5.06 8.60 5.64
CA ASP A 94 -4.53 8.16 6.95
C ASP A 94 -3.54 6.98 6.87
N GLY A 95 -2.82 6.85 5.76
CA GLY A 95 -1.83 5.80 5.54
C GLY A 95 -0.57 5.95 6.38
N ILE A 96 -0.13 7.19 6.65
CA ILE A 96 1.01 7.46 7.54
C ILE A 96 0.69 6.95 8.95
N ALA A 97 -0.46 7.37 9.49
CA ALA A 97 -0.92 6.94 10.81
C ALA A 97 -1.03 5.41 10.91
N ALA A 98 -1.45 4.73 9.83
CA ALA A 98 -1.48 3.27 9.79
C ALA A 98 -0.09 2.63 9.87
N MET A 99 0.93 3.22 9.23
CA MET A 99 2.31 2.74 9.28
C MET A 99 2.98 3.06 10.63
N GLU A 100 2.69 4.20 11.24
CA GLU A 100 3.25 4.59 12.55
C GLU A 100 2.84 3.64 13.70
N LEU A 101 1.73 2.92 13.56
CA LEU A 101 1.35 1.85 14.50
C LEU A 101 2.45 0.78 14.65
N PHE A 102 3.33 0.65 13.66
CA PHE A 102 4.40 -0.34 13.65
C PHE A 102 5.69 0.11 14.33
N GLN A 103 5.82 1.38 14.74
CA GLN A 103 7.07 1.98 15.23
C GLN A 103 7.74 1.16 16.34
N PHE A 104 6.94 0.57 17.23
CA PHE A 104 7.38 -0.28 18.34
C PHE A 104 6.81 -1.70 18.28
N HIS A 105 6.47 -2.17 17.08
CA HIS A 105 5.87 -3.49 16.89
C HIS A 105 6.87 -4.62 17.18
N GLU A 106 6.39 -5.73 17.74
CA GLU A 106 7.22 -6.89 18.13
C GLU A 106 7.78 -7.62 16.91
N ASN A 107 6.98 -7.72 15.83
CA ASN A 107 7.46 -8.24 14.56
C ASN A 107 8.44 -7.26 13.91
N GLU A 108 9.72 -7.63 13.89
CA GLU A 108 10.81 -6.79 13.39
C GLU A 108 10.72 -6.52 11.89
N GLU A 109 10.17 -7.46 11.11
CA GLU A 109 10.00 -7.31 9.66
C GLU A 109 8.98 -6.22 9.35
N LEU A 110 7.78 -6.30 9.95
CA LEU A 110 6.74 -5.27 9.76
C LEU A 110 7.19 -3.91 10.28
N ARG A 111 7.85 -3.87 11.44
CA ARG A 111 8.45 -2.65 11.98
C ARG A 111 9.45 -2.04 11.01
N GLY A 112 10.37 -2.83 10.47
CA GLY A 112 11.37 -2.39 9.50
C GLY A 112 10.73 -1.89 8.19
N MET A 113 9.73 -2.62 7.67
CA MET A 113 9.01 -2.22 6.47
C MET A 113 8.29 -0.89 6.66
N ALA A 114 7.46 -0.75 7.70
CA ALA A 114 6.66 0.44 7.93
C ALA A 114 7.53 1.67 8.21
N ASN A 115 8.53 1.55 9.10
CA ASN A 115 9.44 2.66 9.40
C ASN A 115 10.23 3.06 8.16
N GLY A 116 10.71 2.08 7.37
CA GLY A 116 11.43 2.37 6.13
C GLY A 116 10.57 3.09 5.09
N LEU A 117 9.25 2.82 5.04
CA LEU A 117 8.32 3.56 4.17
C LEU A 117 8.10 4.99 4.67
N VAL A 118 7.90 5.17 5.98
CA VAL A 118 7.75 6.50 6.59
C VAL A 118 9.00 7.34 6.33
N ASP A 119 10.19 6.82 6.62
CA ASP A 119 11.46 7.54 6.44
C ASP A 119 11.70 7.90 4.97
N LYS A 120 11.40 6.97 4.05
CA LYS A 120 11.66 7.15 2.61
C LYS A 120 10.73 8.17 1.95
N TYR A 121 9.44 8.13 2.28
CA TYR A 121 8.42 8.91 1.57
C TYR A 121 7.91 10.12 2.35
N PHE A 122 8.06 10.12 3.67
CA PHE A 122 7.52 11.12 4.60
C PHE A 122 8.59 11.66 5.58
N GLY A 123 9.87 11.45 5.28
CA GLY A 123 10.99 11.99 6.04
C GLY A 123 11.20 13.50 5.84
N GLU A 124 12.39 13.98 6.16
CA GLU A 124 12.70 15.43 6.21
C GLU A 124 12.49 16.19 4.89
N SER A 125 12.56 15.51 3.74
CA SER A 125 12.34 16.13 2.42
C SER A 125 10.88 16.20 1.98
N TYR A 126 9.96 15.57 2.71
CA TYR A 126 8.55 15.57 2.34
C TYR A 126 7.88 16.93 2.57
N GLY A 127 7.10 17.40 1.58
CA GLY A 127 6.41 18.69 1.66
C GLY A 127 7.30 19.91 1.45
N ILE A 128 8.60 19.73 1.20
CA ILE A 128 9.49 20.81 0.76
C ILE A 128 9.30 20.94 -0.76
N GLU A 129 8.51 21.93 -1.18
CA GLU A 129 8.46 22.33 -2.59
C GLU A 129 9.84 22.90 -2.95
N GLU A 130 10.56 22.25 -3.89
CA GLU A 130 11.69 22.91 -4.56
C GLU A 130 11.10 24.09 -5.36
N GLU A 131 11.31 25.31 -4.86
CA GLU A 131 10.99 26.58 -5.56
C GLU A 131 11.63 26.67 -6.95
#